data_AF-A0A924NVG2-F1
#
_entry.id   AF-A0A924NVG2-F1
#
_cell.length_a   1.000
_cell.length_b   1.000
_cell.length_c   1.000
_cell.angle_alpha   90.00
_cell.angle_beta   90.00
_cell.angle_gamma   90.00
#
_symmetry.space_group_name_H-M   'P 1'
#
loop_
_entity.id
_entity.type
_entity.pdbx_description
1 polymer ?
#
loop_
_entity_poly.entity_id
_entity_poly.type
_entity_poly.pdbx_seq_one_letter_code
_entity_poly.pdbx_strand_id
1 'polypeptide(L)' 'MPLDAFDIAILEILQKDNSVPQRAIAEAVHLSAPAVQRRIRKLQDSGVIRANCNLTWVRSLPRGRPP' A
#
# COMPACT_ATOMS: atom_id res chain seq x y z
N MET A 1 -5.76 16.96 6.30
CA MET A 1 -6.41 16.17 7.37
C MET A 1 -5.32 15.63 8.27
N PRO A 2 -5.45 15.67 9.61
CA PRO A 2 -4.51 15.00 10.50
C PRO A 2 -4.61 13.48 10.30
N LEU A 3 -3.46 12.83 10.09
CA LEU A 3 -3.37 11.36 10.05
C LEU A 3 -3.44 10.83 11.48
N ASP A 4 -4.26 9.82 11.72
CA ASP A 4 -4.28 9.13 13.01
C ASP A 4 -3.25 7.98 13.03
N ALA A 5 -3.09 7.34 14.20
CA ALA A 5 -2.13 6.26 14.37
C ALA A 5 -2.38 5.05 13.47
N PHE A 6 -3.64 4.77 13.12
CA PHE A 6 -3.96 3.67 12.22
C PHE A 6 -3.60 4.00 10.78
N ASP A 7 -3.84 5.25 10.35
CA ASP A 7 -3.45 5.70 9.02
C ASP A 7 -1.92 5.61 8.84
N ILE A 8 -1.16 5.99 9.87
CA ILE A 8 0.31 5.87 9.87
C ILE A 8 0.73 4.40 9.77
N ALA A 9 0.19 3.51 10.61
CA ALA A 9 0.52 2.09 10.57
C ALA A 9 0.18 1.42 9.23
N ILE A 10 -0.96 1.78 8.63
CA ILE A 10 -1.34 1.31 7.29
C ILE A 10 -0.33 1.78 6.24
N LEU A 11 0.09 3.05 6.30
CA LEU A 11 1.09 3.61 5.39
C LEU A 11 2.45 2.93 5.53
N GLU A 12 2.88 2.63 6.74
CA GLU A 12 4.14 1.90 6.99
C GLU A 12 4.13 0.51 6.34
N ILE A 13 3.03 -0.23 6.47
CA ILE A 13 2.88 -1.54 5.84
C ILE A 13 2.90 -1.41 4.32
N LEU A 14 2.10 -0.51 3.74
CA LEU A 14 1.99 -0.33 2.30
C LEU A 14 3.26 0.21 1.65
N GLN A 15 4.02 1.06 2.33
CA GLN A 15 5.32 1.55 1.85
C GLN A 15 6.38 0.45 1.79
N LYS A 16 6.32 -0.49 2.73
CA LYS A 16 7.20 -1.65 2.74
C LYS A 16 6.82 -2.66 1.65
N ASP A 17 5.53 -2.94 1.52
CA ASP A 17 4.98 -3.84 0.50
C ASP A 17 3.52 -3.48 0.20
N ASN A 18 3.27 -2.91 -0.98
CA ASN A 18 1.92 -2.53 -1.41
C ASN A 18 1.06 -3.69 -1.91
N SER A 19 1.64 -4.90 -2.00
CA SER A 19 0.93 -6.11 -2.41
C SER A 19 0.28 -6.84 -1.22
N VAL A 20 0.54 -6.38 0.01
CA VAL A 20 -0.02 -6.97 1.23
C VAL A 20 -1.56 -6.94 1.17
N PRO A 21 -2.24 -8.09 1.32
CA PRO A 21 -3.69 -8.14 1.30
C PRO A 21 -4.31 -7.30 2.42
N GLN A 22 -5.40 -6.58 2.14
CA GLN A 22 -6.08 -5.73 3.13
C GLN A 22 -6.49 -6.47 4.40
N ARG A 23 -6.84 -7.76 4.30
CA ARG A 23 -7.10 -8.62 5.47
C ARG A 23 -5.89 -8.74 6.41
N ALA A 24 -4.69 -8.90 5.85
CA ALA A 24 -3.46 -9.02 6.62
C ALA A 24 -3.07 -7.67 7.24
N ILE A 25 -3.28 -6.57 6.51
CA ILE A 25 -3.15 -5.22 7.07
C ILE A 25 -4.09 -5.05 8.25
N ALA A 26 -5.36 -5.46 8.10
CA ALA A 26 -6.39 -5.34 9.11
C ALA A 26 -6.07 -6.13 10.38
N GLU A 27 -5.57 -7.36 10.24
CA GLU A 27 -5.06 -8.16 11.35
C GLU A 27 -3.88 -7.46 12.06
N ALA A 28 -2.92 -6.92 11.29
CA ALA A 28 -1.73 -6.25 11.84
C ALA A 28 -2.04 -4.94 12.58
N VAL A 29 -3.07 -4.20 12.16
CA VAL A 29 -3.46 -2.92 12.78
C VAL A 29 -4.69 -3.02 13.68
N HIS A 30 -5.15 -4.24 14.00
CA HIS A 30 -6.33 -4.50 14.83
C HIS A 30 -7.62 -3.80 14.36
N LEU A 31 -7.87 -3.79 13.06
CA LEU A 31 -9.08 -3.26 12.44
C LEU A 31 -9.80 -4.34 11.61
N SER A 32 -11.00 -4.04 11.14
CA SER A 32 -11.67 -4.87 10.14
C SER A 32 -11.18 -4.53 8.72
N ALA A 33 -11.21 -5.49 7.80
CA ALA A 33 -10.82 -5.26 6.41
C ALA A 33 -11.61 -4.12 5.74
N PRO A 34 -12.95 -3.96 5.92
CA PRO A 34 -13.68 -2.81 5.40
C PRO A 34 -13.25 -1.47 6.00
N ALA A 35 -12.79 -1.44 7.26
CA ALA A 35 -12.27 -0.23 7.88
C ALA A 35 -10.93 0.17 7.27
N VAL A 36 -10.02 -0.78 7.06
CA VAL A 36 -8.76 -0.55 6.34
C VAL A 36 -9.00 -0.06 4.92
N GLN A 37 -9.93 -0.69 4.18
CA GLN A 37 -10.28 -0.27 2.83
C GLN A 37 -10.73 1.20 2.77
N ARG A 38 -11.61 1.61 3.69
CA ARG A 38 -12.09 3.00 3.78
C ARG A 38 -10.95 3.98 4.06
N ARG A 39 -10.03 3.62 4.96
CA ARG A 39 -8.86 4.44 5.28
C ARG A 39 -7.91 4.58 4.09
N ILE A 40 -7.56 3.48 3.42
CA ILE A 40 -6.72 3.50 2.20
C ILE A 40 -7.35 4.41 1.14
N ARG A 41 -8.66 4.28 0.90
CA ARG A 41 -9.36 5.12 -0.06
C ARG A 41 -9.31 6.60 0.32
N LYS A 42 -9.53 6.93 1.59
CA LYS A 42 -9.40 8.30 2.11
C LYS A 42 -7.99 8.86 1.90
N LEU A 43 -6.96 8.05 2.11
CA LEU A 43 -5.56 8.43 1.91
C LEU A 43 -5.24 8.66 0.43
N GLN A 44 -5.86 7.90 -0.48
CA GLN A 44 -5.78 8.12 -1.93
C GLN A 44 -6.51 9.39 -2.36
N ASP A 45 -7.76 9.55 -1.95
CA ASP A 45 -8.62 10.69 -2.31
C ASP A 45 -8.04 12.03 -1.79
N SER A 46 -7.31 12.00 -0.66
CA SER A 46 -6.62 13.17 -0.11
C SER A 46 -5.22 13.41 -0.70
N GLY A 47 -4.73 12.54 -1.58
CA GLY A 47 -3.42 12.65 -2.21
C GLY A 47 -2.23 12.30 -1.29
N VAL A 48 -2.50 11.73 -0.11
CA VAL A 48 -1.44 11.20 0.78
C VAL A 48 -0.80 9.96 0.14
N ILE A 49 -1.61 9.03 -0.37
CA ILE A 49 -1.14 7.96 -1.25
C ILE A 49 -1.25 8.47 -2.70
N ARG A 50 -0.12 8.82 -3.30
CA ARG A 50 -0.09 9.31 -4.68
C ARG A 50 -0.12 8.21 -5.73
N ALA A 51 0.56 7.09 -5.46
CA ALA A 51 0.66 5.96 -6.37
C ALA A 51 1.07 4.69 -5.62
N ASN A 52 0.68 3.53 -6.16
CA ASN A 52 1.24 2.23 -5.78
C ASN A 52 2.19 1.78 -6.88
N CYS A 53 3.48 1.63 -6.56
CA CYS A 53 4.50 1.20 -7.50
C CYS A 53 5.30 0.03 -6.94
N ASN A 54 5.66 -0.92 -7.81
CA ASN A 54 6.61 -1.98 -7.46
C ASN A 54 7.98 -1.61 -8.02
N LEU A 55 8.98 -1.52 -7.15
CA LEU A 55 10.35 -1.16 -7.54
C LEU A 55 11.11 -2.43 -7.92
N THR A 56 11.53 -2.49 -9.17
CA THR A 56 12.28 -3.63 -9.72
C THR A 56 13.53 -3.14 -10.43
N TRP A 57 14.63 -3.86 -10.23
CA TRP A 57 15.88 -3.59 -10.90
C TRP A 57 15.79 -4.06 -12.35
N VAL A 58 15.61 -3.13 -13.29
CA VAL A 58 15.52 -3.44 -14.72
C VAL A 58 16.75 -4.20 -15.23
N ARG A 59 17.94 -3.97 -14.64
CA ARG A 59 19.20 -4.62 -15.05
C ARG A 59 19.24 -6.12 -14.79
N SER A 60 18.44 -6.65 -13.86
CA SER A 60 18.39 -8.08 -13.53
C SER A 60 17.28 -8.84 -14.26
N LEU A 61 16.42 -8.15 -15.03
CA LEU A 61 15.42 -8.83 -15.84
C LEU A 61 16.09 -9.41 -17.09
N PRO A 62 15.84 -10.69 -17.44
CA PRO A 62 16.33 -11.25 -18.68
C PRO A 62 15.81 -10.40 -19.84
N ARG A 63 16.72 -9.79 -20.60
CA ARG A 63 16.37 -9.05 -21.81
C ARG A 63 15.94 -10.04 -22.89
N GLY A 64 14.69 -10.50 -22.82
CA GLY A 64 14.02 -11.15 -23.92
C GLY A 64 13.80 -10.13 -25.03
N ARG A 65 14.34 -10.41 -26.21
CA ARG A 65 14.10 -9.66 -27.45
C ARG A 65 12.57 -9.58 -27.67
N PRO A 66 11.96 -8.39 -27.81
CA PRO A 66 10.56 -8.32 -28.19
C PRO A 66 10.38 -8.94 -29.60
N PRO A 67 9.20 -9.51 -29.91
CA PRO A 67 8.89 -10.03 -31.24
C PRO A 67 9.00 -8.95 -32.32
#